data_AF-A0A511DM40-F1
#
_entry.id   AF-A0A511DM40-F1
#
_cell.length_a   1.000
_cell.length_b   1.000
_cell.length_c   1.000
_cell.angle_alpha   90.00
_cell.angle_beta   90.00
_cell.angle_gamma   90.00
#
_symmetry.space_group_name_H-M   'P 1'
#
loop_
_entity.id
_entity.type
_entity.pdbx_description
1 polymer ?
#
loop_
_entity_poly.entity_id
_entity_poly.type
_entity_poly.pdbx_seq_one_letter_code
_entity_poly.pdbx_strand_id
1 'polypeptide(L)'
;MSPHAQEQDPTNAYQSLSETTEHDDPRWAFGSGFEDVQAEIEAPVPDGADAADLAEYCLMLGDDALICSHRVSEWVSNAPELEEEVALANTALDLLGQARVLLSRAGHVEGAGRDEDALAYLRGEAEFRNVGLAELGDDLDFGVAVARLLVFSTWRLALLSRLRDSRDPVVAAVAAKGVKELTYHRDWAARWALRLGDGTDESHRRMQAGLETVWPHVEELFRTSDVERRLVDAGVATDPAATREEVDAVLDQVLAAATLTRPTLPGRGTLGGRAGRQGAHTEALGHVLDRLQSLARAHPGASW
;
A
#
# COMPACT_ATOMS: atom_id res chain seq x y z
N MET A 1 -30.80 53.13 10.90
CA MET A 1 -29.55 52.43 10.51
C MET A 1 -29.66 51.01 11.03
N SER A 2 -30.18 50.10 10.21
CA SER A 2 -30.22 48.67 10.53
C SER A 2 -28.94 48.01 10.01
N PRO A 3 -28.31 47.10 10.77
CA PRO A 3 -27.13 46.38 10.30
C PRO A 3 -27.54 45.33 9.27
N HIS A 4 -26.72 45.17 8.23
CA HIS A 4 -26.86 44.17 7.19
C HIS A 4 -26.83 42.75 7.79
N ALA A 5 -27.88 41.98 7.52
CA ALA A 5 -27.84 40.52 7.60
C ALA A 5 -26.93 40.02 6.46
N GLN A 6 -25.92 39.21 6.80
CA GLN A 6 -25.15 38.45 5.82
C GLN A 6 -26.02 37.27 5.36
N GLU A 7 -26.43 37.28 4.10
CA GLU A 7 -26.94 36.09 3.40
C GLU A 7 -25.81 35.06 3.28
N GLN A 8 -26.05 33.85 3.78
CA GLN A 8 -25.18 32.71 3.59
C GLN A 8 -25.43 32.13 2.20
N ASP A 9 -24.41 32.14 1.35
CA ASP A 9 -24.42 31.50 0.03
C ASP A 9 -24.14 29.99 0.19
N PRO A 10 -25.11 29.10 -0.11
CA PRO A 10 -24.98 27.66 0.09
C PRO A 10 -24.03 26.97 -0.91
N THR A 11 -23.33 27.71 -1.77
CA THR A 11 -22.49 27.16 -2.85
C THR A 11 -20.98 27.31 -2.60
N ASN A 12 -20.58 27.85 -1.44
CA ASN A 12 -19.16 28.11 -1.20
C ASN A 12 -18.42 26.83 -0.78
N ALA A 13 -17.85 26.11 -1.76
CA ALA A 13 -17.02 24.91 -1.57
C ALA A 13 -15.83 25.11 -0.62
N TYR A 14 -15.39 26.36 -0.39
CA TYR A 14 -14.37 26.66 0.61
C TYR A 14 -14.88 26.56 2.05
N GLN A 15 -16.16 26.84 2.31
CA GLN A 15 -16.72 26.72 3.67
C GLN A 15 -16.91 25.26 4.07
N SER A 16 -17.30 24.38 3.15
CA SER A 16 -17.39 22.93 3.42
C SER A 16 -16.04 22.27 3.71
N LEU A 17 -14.93 22.84 3.23
CA LEU A 17 -13.57 22.39 3.56
C LEU A 17 -13.10 22.88 4.94
N SER A 18 -13.68 23.99 5.44
CA SER A 18 -13.33 24.53 6.76
C SER A 18 -14.12 23.88 7.90
N GLU A 19 -15.33 23.39 7.66
CA GLU A 19 -16.16 22.76 8.69
C GLU A 19 -15.70 21.34 9.08
N THR A 20 -14.84 20.69 8.29
CA THR A 20 -14.22 19.40 8.65
C THR A 20 -13.07 19.51 9.65
N THR A 21 -12.71 20.73 10.09
CA THR A 21 -11.52 20.96 10.94
C THR A 21 -11.78 20.96 12.45
N GLU A 22 -13.02 20.78 12.92
CA GLU A 22 -13.30 20.85 14.37
C GLU A 22 -12.84 19.61 15.16
N HIS A 23 -12.32 18.55 14.53
CA HIS A 23 -11.79 17.36 15.23
C HIS A 23 -10.43 16.84 14.75
N ASP A 24 -9.81 17.45 13.74
CA ASP A 24 -8.52 16.99 13.24
C ASP A 24 -7.39 17.89 13.73
N ASP A 25 -6.52 17.28 14.53
CA ASP A 25 -5.27 17.86 14.96
C ASP A 25 -4.43 18.27 13.72
N PRO A 26 -4.07 19.55 13.55
CA PRO A 26 -3.30 20.04 12.40
C PRO A 26 -1.87 19.45 12.32
N ARG A 27 -1.48 18.58 13.27
CA ARG A 27 -0.21 17.84 13.32
C ARG A 27 -0.18 16.55 12.48
N TRP A 28 -1.21 16.23 11.70
CA TRP A 28 -1.22 15.02 10.85
C TRP A 28 -0.18 15.05 9.71
N ALA A 29 0.18 16.25 9.20
CA ALA A 29 1.17 16.43 8.13
C ALA A 29 2.63 16.30 8.61
N PHE A 30 2.88 16.42 9.92
CA PHE A 30 4.19 16.30 10.54
C PHE A 30 4.01 15.52 11.84
N GLY A 31 4.03 14.18 11.70
CA GLY A 31 3.70 13.22 12.75
C GLY A 31 4.13 13.67 14.15
N SER A 32 3.17 13.82 15.05
CA SER A 32 3.43 14.13 16.46
C SER A 32 3.39 12.88 17.36
N GLY A 33 3.53 11.68 16.76
CA GLY A 33 3.48 10.39 17.47
C GLY A 33 4.83 9.67 17.61
N PHE A 34 5.97 10.33 17.37
CA PHE A 34 7.28 9.64 17.32
C PHE A 34 7.66 8.92 18.63
N GLU A 35 7.25 9.42 19.80
CA GLU A 35 7.57 8.78 21.08
C GLU A 35 6.72 7.52 21.35
N ASP A 36 5.41 7.57 21.04
CA ASP A 36 4.51 6.42 21.18
C ASP A 36 4.88 5.30 20.18
N VAL A 37 5.26 5.69 18.95
CA VAL A 37 5.69 4.75 17.90
C VAL A 37 7.00 4.04 18.27
N GLN A 38 7.96 4.75 18.88
CA GLN A 38 9.24 4.14 19.27
C GLN A 38 9.08 3.10 20.38
N ALA A 39 8.26 3.39 21.39
CA ALA A 39 7.98 2.45 22.48
C ALA A 39 7.28 1.17 21.98
N GLU A 40 6.43 1.27 20.95
CA GLU A 40 5.82 0.12 20.30
C GLU A 40 6.84 -0.67 19.46
N ILE A 41 7.70 0.00 18.69
CA ILE A 41 8.74 -0.65 17.85
C ILE A 41 9.64 -1.58 18.67
N GLU A 42 9.96 -1.21 19.91
CA GLU A 42 10.88 -1.97 20.76
C GLU A 42 10.23 -3.15 21.52
N ALA A 43 8.92 -3.37 21.35
CA ALA A 43 8.17 -4.42 22.05
C ALA A 43 8.82 -5.81 21.92
N PRO A 44 8.76 -6.68 22.95
CA PRO A 44 9.30 -8.03 22.83
C PRO A 44 8.56 -8.84 21.74
N VAL A 45 9.24 -9.79 21.13
CA VAL A 45 8.62 -10.75 20.21
C VAL A 45 7.56 -11.57 20.97
N PRO A 46 6.33 -11.73 20.44
CA PRO A 46 5.29 -12.51 21.12
C PRO A 46 5.69 -13.96 21.38
N ASP A 47 5.31 -14.50 22.53
CA ASP A 47 5.57 -15.91 22.87
C ASP A 47 5.05 -16.86 21.79
N GLY A 48 5.93 -17.75 21.31
CA GLY A 48 5.63 -18.74 20.27
C GLY A 48 5.93 -18.28 18.84
N ALA A 49 6.28 -17.01 18.62
CA ALA A 49 6.79 -16.52 17.35
C ALA A 49 8.34 -16.56 17.32
N ASP A 50 8.91 -16.90 16.17
CA ASP A 50 10.34 -16.78 15.92
C ASP A 50 10.68 -15.33 15.49
N ALA A 51 11.79 -14.79 15.99
CA ALA A 51 12.19 -13.42 15.70
C ALA A 51 12.56 -13.22 14.22
N ALA A 52 13.24 -14.18 13.59
CA ALA A 52 13.57 -14.07 12.17
C ALA A 52 12.32 -14.14 11.30
N ASP A 53 11.36 -14.99 11.65
CA ASP A 53 10.06 -15.03 10.98
C ASP A 53 9.30 -13.71 11.10
N LEU A 54 9.23 -13.13 12.31
CA LEU A 54 8.58 -11.84 12.52
C LEU A 54 9.28 -10.72 11.74
N ALA A 55 10.60 -10.66 11.77
CA ALA A 55 11.35 -9.68 11.00
C ALA A 55 11.07 -9.81 9.49
N GLU A 56 11.11 -11.02 8.95
CA GLU A 56 10.80 -11.26 7.54
C GLU A 56 9.34 -10.92 7.20
N TYR A 57 8.39 -11.18 8.09
CA TYR A 57 6.99 -10.79 7.89
C TYR A 57 6.79 -9.27 7.91
N CYS A 58 7.48 -8.55 8.79
CA CYS A 58 7.51 -7.10 8.78
C CYS A 58 8.13 -6.56 7.47
N LEU A 59 9.18 -7.19 6.94
CA LEU A 59 9.72 -6.87 5.60
C LEU A 59 8.70 -7.14 4.49
N MET A 60 7.96 -8.25 4.52
CA MET A 60 6.92 -8.55 3.52
C MET A 60 5.88 -7.42 3.46
N LEU A 61 5.33 -7.03 4.61
CA LEU A 61 4.30 -5.98 4.68
C LEU A 61 4.85 -4.58 4.38
N GLY A 62 6.07 -4.30 4.83
CA GLY A 62 6.76 -3.03 4.67
C GLY A 62 7.21 -2.80 3.23
N ASP A 63 7.74 -3.83 2.57
CA ASP A 63 8.20 -3.76 1.17
C ASP A 63 7.03 -3.55 0.21
N ASP A 64 5.90 -4.23 0.44
CA ASP A 64 4.68 -3.95 -0.33
C ASP A 64 4.30 -2.47 -0.29
N ALA A 65 4.35 -1.87 0.90
CA ALA A 65 3.98 -0.48 1.12
C ALA A 65 5.04 0.48 0.55
N LEU A 66 6.34 0.21 0.76
CA LEU A 66 7.44 1.03 0.26
C LEU A 66 7.46 1.08 -1.27
N ILE A 67 7.38 -0.08 -1.92
CA ILE A 67 7.47 -0.18 -3.38
C ILE A 67 6.22 0.42 -4.02
N CYS A 68 5.02 0.14 -3.49
CA CYS A 68 3.80 0.77 -4.00
C CYS A 68 3.79 2.29 -3.76
N SER A 69 4.27 2.76 -2.59
CA SER A 69 4.45 4.19 -2.32
C SER A 69 5.34 4.85 -3.37
N HIS A 70 6.49 4.24 -3.70
CA HIS A 70 7.39 4.78 -4.71
C HIS A 70 6.72 4.85 -6.09
N ARG A 71 6.02 3.79 -6.51
CA ARG A 71 5.27 3.76 -7.77
C ARG A 71 4.18 4.82 -7.84
N VAL A 72 3.45 5.03 -6.75
CA VAL A 72 2.41 6.07 -6.70
C VAL A 72 3.02 7.47 -6.77
N SER A 73 4.18 7.70 -6.13
CA SER A 73 4.89 8.97 -6.19
C SER A 73 5.35 9.36 -7.62
N GLU A 74 5.48 8.41 -8.55
CA GLU A 74 5.79 8.70 -9.96
C GLU A 74 4.70 9.56 -10.63
N TRP A 75 3.48 9.58 -10.07
CA TRP A 75 2.36 10.39 -10.56
C TRP A 75 2.40 11.85 -10.12
N VAL A 76 3.24 12.23 -9.16
CA VAL A 76 3.43 13.64 -8.80
C VAL A 76 4.00 14.37 -10.02
N SER A 77 3.38 15.47 -10.42
CA SER A 77 3.58 16.23 -11.66
C SER A 77 3.13 15.55 -12.97
N ASN A 78 2.55 14.35 -12.90
CA ASN A 78 2.09 13.58 -14.06
C ASN A 78 0.59 13.22 -14.02
N ALA A 79 -0.11 13.51 -12.92
CA ALA A 79 -1.54 13.23 -12.78
C ALA A 79 -2.40 14.05 -13.75
N PRO A 80 -3.56 13.52 -14.19
CA PRO A 80 -4.41 14.20 -15.16
C PRO A 80 -5.02 15.52 -14.64
N GLU A 81 -5.20 15.62 -13.32
CA GLU A 81 -5.80 16.77 -12.62
C GLU A 81 -5.08 16.99 -11.27
N LEU A 82 -5.08 18.23 -10.77
CA LEU A 82 -4.36 18.59 -9.53
C LEU A 82 -4.96 17.89 -8.30
N GLU A 83 -6.28 17.74 -8.28
CA GLU A 83 -7.02 17.06 -7.22
C GLU A 83 -6.58 15.59 -7.11
N GLU A 84 -6.32 14.96 -8.25
CA GLU A 84 -5.88 13.57 -8.32
C GLU A 84 -4.40 13.42 -7.99
N GLU A 85 -3.58 14.42 -8.33
CA GLU A 85 -2.20 14.51 -7.85
C GLU A 85 -2.15 14.51 -6.32
N VAL A 86 -2.98 15.33 -5.67
CA VAL A 86 -3.04 15.42 -4.21
C VAL A 86 -3.51 14.08 -3.61
N ALA A 87 -4.52 13.44 -4.21
CA ALA A 87 -5.00 12.14 -3.75
C ALA A 87 -3.93 11.03 -3.85
N LEU A 88 -3.18 11.00 -4.95
CA LEU A 88 -2.08 10.05 -5.16
C LEU A 88 -0.90 10.36 -4.24
N ALA A 89 -0.53 11.62 -4.07
CA ALA A 89 0.52 12.02 -3.14
C ALA A 89 0.18 11.62 -1.68
N ASN A 90 -1.06 11.82 -1.24
CA ASN A 90 -1.52 11.35 0.07
C ASN A 90 -1.47 9.83 0.19
N THR A 91 -1.89 9.11 -0.86
CA THR A 91 -1.79 7.64 -0.92
C THR A 91 -0.35 7.16 -0.76
N ALA A 92 0.59 7.81 -1.46
CA ALA A 92 2.02 7.50 -1.35
C ALA A 92 2.56 7.79 0.06
N LEU A 93 2.17 8.91 0.69
CA LEU A 93 2.59 9.27 2.04
C LEU A 93 2.07 8.30 3.11
N ASP A 94 0.81 7.88 3.02
CA ASP A 94 0.23 6.89 3.93
C ASP A 94 0.99 5.57 3.86
N LEU A 95 1.21 5.06 2.63
CA LEU A 95 1.97 3.83 2.40
C LEU A 95 3.43 3.95 2.87
N LEU A 96 4.08 5.10 2.67
CA LEU A 96 5.43 5.34 3.18
C LEU A 96 5.44 5.32 4.72
N GLY A 97 4.45 5.93 5.37
CA GLY A 97 4.30 5.89 6.82
C GLY A 97 4.16 4.46 7.36
N GLN A 98 3.37 3.61 6.69
CA GLN A 98 3.27 2.18 7.03
C GLN A 98 4.61 1.47 6.86
N ALA A 99 5.30 1.69 5.74
CA ALA A 99 6.59 1.07 5.43
C ALA A 99 7.64 1.38 6.50
N ARG A 100 7.77 2.64 6.89
CA ARG A 100 8.73 3.11 7.90
C ARG A 100 8.61 2.37 9.23
N VAL A 101 7.39 2.29 9.77
CA VAL A 101 7.15 1.60 11.04
C VAL A 101 7.45 0.10 10.92
N LEU A 102 7.03 -0.54 9.82
CA LEU A 102 7.25 -1.97 9.59
C LEU A 102 8.74 -2.30 9.38
N LEU A 103 9.47 -1.48 8.62
CA LEU A 103 10.90 -1.67 8.41
C LEU A 103 11.69 -1.43 9.70
N SER A 104 11.33 -0.40 10.47
CA SER A 104 11.93 -0.16 11.80
C SER A 104 11.69 -1.36 12.73
N ARG A 105 10.49 -1.94 12.73
CA ARG A 105 10.17 -3.17 13.49
C ARG A 105 10.99 -4.36 13.01
N ALA A 106 11.13 -4.55 11.70
CA ALA A 106 11.96 -5.61 11.13
C ALA A 106 13.42 -5.48 11.60
N GLY A 107 14.00 -4.29 11.49
CA GLY A 107 15.38 -3.97 11.89
C GLY A 107 15.65 -4.18 13.38
N HIS A 108 14.69 -3.81 14.22
CA HIS A 108 14.75 -4.07 15.67
C HIS A 108 14.73 -5.57 15.98
N VAL A 109 13.76 -6.30 15.43
CA VAL A 109 13.53 -7.71 15.77
C VAL A 109 14.63 -8.63 15.20
N GLU A 110 15.17 -8.33 14.03
CA GLU A 110 16.28 -9.12 13.46
C GLU A 110 17.58 -8.96 14.26
N GLY A 111 17.74 -7.87 15.02
CA GLY A 111 18.89 -7.64 15.88
C GLY A 111 20.23 -7.45 15.17
N ALA A 112 20.23 -7.21 13.86
CA ALA A 112 21.44 -7.03 13.04
C ALA A 112 21.94 -5.57 12.98
N GLY A 113 21.26 -4.65 13.68
CA GLY A 113 21.63 -3.23 13.76
C GLY A 113 21.33 -2.43 12.49
N ARG A 114 20.45 -2.93 11.62
CA ARG A 114 19.92 -2.18 10.47
C ARG A 114 18.67 -1.42 10.89
N ASP A 115 18.61 -0.13 10.56
CA ASP A 115 17.42 0.71 10.72
C ASP A 115 16.55 0.67 9.44
N GLU A 116 15.46 1.45 9.42
CA GLU A 116 14.56 1.53 8.27
C GLU A 116 15.27 1.96 6.98
N ASP A 117 16.23 2.88 7.07
CA ASP A 117 16.97 3.40 5.93
C ASP A 117 17.92 2.34 5.37
N ALA A 118 18.66 1.62 6.23
CA ALA A 118 19.50 0.52 5.79
C ALA A 118 18.68 -0.58 5.10
N LEU A 119 17.49 -0.89 5.63
CA LEU A 119 16.58 -1.84 5.01
C LEU A 119 15.97 -1.32 3.69
N ALA A 120 15.64 -0.03 3.56
CA ALA A 120 15.08 0.51 2.34
C ALA A 120 16.14 0.67 1.22
N TYR A 121 17.34 1.14 1.56
CA TYR A 121 18.29 1.67 0.57
C TYR A 121 19.48 0.75 0.26
N LEU A 122 19.82 -0.20 1.14
CA LEU A 122 21.03 -1.00 1.02
C LEU A 122 20.78 -2.47 0.66
N ARG A 123 19.52 -2.91 0.63
CA ARG A 123 19.14 -4.24 0.13
C ARG A 123 19.16 -4.31 -1.39
N GLY A 124 19.58 -5.45 -1.94
CA GLY A 124 19.42 -5.82 -3.35
C GLY A 124 18.06 -6.46 -3.64
N GLU A 125 17.70 -6.63 -4.91
CA GLU A 125 16.39 -7.16 -5.35
C GLU A 125 16.01 -8.48 -4.67
N ALA A 126 16.96 -9.43 -4.56
CA ALA A 126 16.70 -10.73 -3.94
C ALA A 126 16.40 -10.67 -2.43
N GLU A 127 16.65 -9.53 -1.78
CA GLU A 127 16.39 -9.28 -0.36
C GLU A 127 15.06 -8.56 -0.11
N PHE A 128 14.42 -8.03 -1.16
CA PHE A 128 13.07 -7.50 -1.09
C PHE A 128 12.03 -8.62 -1.05
N ARG A 129 10.89 -8.34 -0.40
CA ARG A 129 9.82 -9.29 -0.13
C ARG A 129 8.44 -8.80 -0.58
N ASN A 130 8.36 -7.72 -1.35
CA ASN A 130 7.10 -7.23 -1.90
C ASN A 130 6.47 -8.26 -2.86
N VAL A 131 5.14 -8.20 -3.02
CA VAL A 131 4.45 -8.90 -4.10
C VAL A 131 4.76 -8.25 -5.46
N GLY A 132 4.72 -9.04 -6.54
CA GLY A 132 4.96 -8.55 -7.89
C GLY A 132 3.93 -7.52 -8.36
N LEU A 133 2.75 -7.46 -7.74
CA LEU A 133 1.77 -6.40 -8.01
C LEU A 133 2.27 -5.01 -7.57
N ALA A 134 3.00 -4.93 -6.46
CA ALA A 134 3.42 -3.65 -5.88
C ALA A 134 4.46 -2.93 -6.77
N GLU A 135 5.34 -3.70 -7.42
CA GLU A 135 6.42 -3.20 -8.28
C GLU A 135 5.99 -2.92 -9.72
N LEU A 136 4.79 -3.36 -10.13
CA LEU A 136 4.31 -3.22 -11.49
C LEU A 136 4.27 -1.74 -11.92
N GLY A 137 4.98 -1.43 -13.01
CA GLY A 137 4.93 -0.11 -13.64
C GLY A 137 3.63 0.09 -14.42
N ASP A 138 3.17 1.33 -14.49
CA ASP A 138 1.98 1.72 -15.25
C ASP A 138 2.31 2.56 -16.50
N ASP A 139 3.59 2.91 -16.72
CA ASP A 139 4.05 3.77 -17.81
C ASP A 139 3.26 5.09 -17.93
N LEU A 140 2.75 5.60 -16.80
CA LEU A 140 1.84 6.74 -16.73
C LEU A 140 0.53 6.55 -17.51
N ASP A 141 0.09 5.31 -17.72
CA ASP A 141 -1.28 4.99 -18.11
C ASP A 141 -2.17 4.95 -16.85
N PHE A 142 -3.07 5.92 -16.76
CA PHE A 142 -3.92 6.11 -15.59
C PHE A 142 -4.89 4.94 -15.36
N GLY A 143 -5.31 4.23 -16.42
CA GLY A 143 -6.14 3.03 -16.29
C GLY A 143 -5.40 1.88 -15.61
N VAL A 144 -4.11 1.72 -15.89
CA VAL A 144 -3.24 0.73 -15.22
C VAL A 144 -3.01 1.13 -13.76
N ALA A 145 -2.76 2.42 -13.48
CA ALA A 145 -2.57 2.92 -12.11
C ALA A 145 -3.82 2.68 -11.24
N VAL A 146 -5.01 3.01 -11.76
CA VAL A 146 -6.30 2.77 -11.09
C VAL A 146 -6.53 1.28 -10.87
N ALA A 147 -6.27 0.43 -11.87
CA ALA A 147 -6.43 -1.02 -11.74
C ALA A 147 -5.51 -1.60 -10.65
N ARG A 148 -4.24 -1.18 -10.64
CA ARG A 148 -3.24 -1.61 -9.66
C ARG A 148 -3.65 -1.20 -8.25
N LEU A 149 -4.02 0.06 -8.05
CA LEU A 149 -4.46 0.58 -6.76
C LEU A 149 -5.77 -0.06 -6.28
N LEU A 150 -6.73 -0.31 -7.19
CA LEU A 150 -7.97 -0.99 -6.83
C LEU A 150 -7.71 -2.39 -6.26
N VAL A 151 -6.92 -3.21 -6.97
CA VAL A 151 -6.59 -4.57 -6.52
C VAL A 151 -5.75 -4.53 -5.24
N PHE A 152 -4.67 -3.73 -5.24
CA PHE A 152 -3.73 -3.65 -4.14
C PHE A 152 -4.37 -3.16 -2.84
N SER A 153 -5.14 -2.06 -2.89
CA SER A 153 -5.80 -1.50 -1.71
C SER A 153 -6.94 -2.39 -1.21
N THR A 154 -7.67 -3.07 -2.11
CA THR A 154 -8.70 -4.05 -1.69
C THR A 154 -8.09 -5.22 -0.92
N TRP A 155 -7.02 -5.81 -1.45
CA TRP A 155 -6.33 -6.92 -0.80
C TRP A 155 -5.61 -6.51 0.50
N ARG A 156 -4.88 -5.38 0.50
CA ARG A 156 -4.24 -4.92 1.74
C ARG A 156 -5.24 -4.55 2.81
N LEU A 157 -6.38 -3.96 2.45
CA LEU A 157 -7.44 -3.65 3.41
C LEU A 157 -7.98 -4.94 4.06
N ALA A 158 -8.16 -6.00 3.27
CA ALA A 158 -8.55 -7.32 3.76
C ALA A 158 -7.53 -7.90 4.76
N LEU A 159 -6.24 -7.83 4.42
CA LEU A 159 -5.15 -8.26 5.30
C LEU A 159 -5.10 -7.45 6.60
N LEU A 160 -5.00 -6.11 6.50
CA LEU A 160 -4.87 -5.24 7.67
C LEU A 160 -6.10 -5.33 8.57
N SER A 161 -7.30 -5.53 8.02
CA SER A 161 -8.51 -5.70 8.83
C SER A 161 -8.41 -6.87 9.82
N ARG A 162 -7.75 -7.97 9.41
CA ARG A 162 -7.48 -9.16 10.23
C ARG A 162 -6.28 -8.96 11.15
N LEU A 163 -5.24 -8.27 10.68
CA LEU A 163 -4.01 -8.02 11.43
C LEU A 163 -4.16 -7.07 12.62
N ARG A 164 -5.30 -6.37 12.74
CA ARG A 164 -5.65 -5.61 13.96
C ARG A 164 -5.64 -6.46 15.22
N ASP A 165 -5.91 -7.75 15.08
CA ASP A 165 -5.91 -8.71 16.20
C ASP A 165 -4.56 -9.45 16.34
N SER A 166 -3.51 -8.98 15.66
CA SER A 166 -2.16 -9.55 15.78
C SER A 166 -1.65 -9.45 17.22
N ARG A 167 -0.97 -10.51 17.68
CA ARG A 167 -0.26 -10.50 18.96
C ARG A 167 1.01 -9.64 18.96
N ASP A 168 1.54 -9.27 17.79
CA ASP A 168 2.59 -8.28 17.71
C ASP A 168 1.95 -6.86 17.76
N PRO A 169 2.28 -6.04 18.77
CA PRO A 169 1.61 -4.76 18.96
C PRO A 169 1.89 -3.76 17.83
N VAL A 170 3.03 -3.85 17.16
CA VAL A 170 3.39 -2.95 16.07
C VAL A 170 2.62 -3.30 14.80
N VAL A 171 2.55 -4.58 14.45
CA VAL A 171 1.72 -5.06 13.35
C VAL A 171 0.26 -4.69 13.58
N ALA A 172 -0.26 -4.87 14.79
CA ALA A 172 -1.62 -4.49 15.16
C ALA A 172 -1.87 -2.97 15.06
N ALA A 173 -0.92 -2.15 15.52
CA ALA A 173 -1.02 -0.68 15.45
C ALA A 173 -0.99 -0.18 13.99
N VAL A 174 -0.06 -0.67 13.17
CA VAL A 174 0.01 -0.37 11.74
C VAL A 174 -1.29 -0.79 11.04
N ALA A 175 -1.82 -1.97 11.38
CA ALA A 175 -3.08 -2.45 10.84
C ALA A 175 -4.27 -1.56 11.24
N ALA A 176 -4.36 -1.14 12.51
CA ALA A 176 -5.43 -0.30 13.01
C ALA A 176 -5.48 1.08 12.32
N LYS A 177 -4.31 1.68 12.08
CA LYS A 177 -4.20 2.92 11.30
C LYS A 177 -4.48 2.67 9.81
N GLY A 178 -3.79 1.69 9.23
CA GLY A 178 -3.80 1.40 7.80
C GLY A 178 -5.16 0.97 7.25
N VAL A 179 -6.06 0.41 8.08
CA VAL A 179 -7.45 0.12 7.67
C VAL A 179 -8.18 1.40 7.24
N LYS A 180 -8.00 2.52 7.96
CA LYS A 180 -8.64 3.78 7.58
C LYS A 180 -8.06 4.31 6.27
N GLU A 181 -6.74 4.38 6.18
CA GLU A 181 -6.00 4.86 4.99
C GLU A 181 -6.38 4.04 3.73
N LEU A 182 -6.29 2.71 3.80
CA LEU A 182 -6.59 1.83 2.66
C LEU A 182 -8.07 1.81 2.28
N THR A 183 -8.98 2.12 3.21
CA THR A 183 -10.39 2.33 2.86
C THR A 183 -10.52 3.52 1.91
N TYR A 184 -9.86 4.65 2.23
CA TYR A 184 -9.83 5.81 1.32
C TYR A 184 -9.18 5.48 -0.01
N HIS A 185 -8.05 4.77 -0.02
CA HIS A 185 -7.35 4.40 -1.26
C HIS A 185 -8.21 3.52 -2.16
N ARG A 186 -8.85 2.48 -1.60
CA ARG A 186 -9.76 1.59 -2.32
C ARG A 186 -10.96 2.36 -2.86
N ASP A 187 -11.59 3.21 -2.06
CA ASP A 187 -12.79 3.94 -2.47
C ASP A 187 -12.46 5.00 -3.53
N TRP A 188 -11.27 5.60 -3.48
CA TRP A 188 -10.75 6.44 -4.57
C TRP A 188 -10.56 5.64 -5.86
N ALA A 189 -9.88 4.50 -5.80
CA ALA A 189 -9.63 3.66 -6.98
C ALA A 189 -10.94 3.09 -7.56
N ALA A 190 -11.89 2.71 -6.72
CA ALA A 190 -13.21 2.24 -7.14
C ALA A 190 -14.02 3.33 -7.87
N ARG A 191 -14.03 4.57 -7.35
CA ARG A 191 -14.69 5.71 -8.02
C ARG A 191 -14.09 5.98 -9.40
N TRP A 192 -12.76 5.88 -9.52
CA TRP A 192 -12.10 6.03 -10.80
C TRP A 192 -12.34 4.86 -11.75
N ALA A 193 -12.37 3.63 -11.26
CA ALA A 193 -12.72 2.47 -12.07
C ALA A 193 -14.14 2.60 -12.64
N LEU A 194 -15.10 3.09 -11.85
CA LEU A 194 -16.46 3.42 -12.31
C LEU A 194 -16.44 4.52 -13.38
N ARG A 195 -15.75 5.64 -13.12
CA ARG A 195 -15.69 6.78 -14.04
C ARG A 195 -15.04 6.42 -15.38
N LEU A 196 -13.98 5.62 -15.36
CA LEU A 196 -13.29 5.20 -16.59
C LEU A 196 -14.06 4.10 -17.30
N GLY A 197 -14.56 3.10 -16.57
CA GLY A 197 -15.29 1.96 -17.09
C GLY A 197 -16.64 2.33 -17.72
N ASP A 198 -17.45 3.16 -17.08
CA ASP A 198 -18.76 3.60 -17.61
C ASP A 198 -18.68 5.01 -18.24
N GLY A 199 -17.48 5.39 -18.71
CA GLY A 199 -17.20 6.69 -19.29
C GLY A 199 -17.40 6.71 -20.81
N THR A 200 -16.30 6.96 -21.53
CA THR A 200 -16.23 6.90 -23.00
C THR A 200 -15.73 5.54 -23.46
N ASP A 201 -15.93 5.20 -24.74
CA ASP A 201 -15.36 3.98 -25.34
C ASP A 201 -13.83 3.88 -25.12
N GLU A 202 -13.11 5.00 -25.19
CA GLU A 202 -11.67 5.02 -24.98
C GLU A 202 -11.28 4.84 -23.51
N SER A 203 -11.97 5.50 -22.57
CA SER A 203 -11.69 5.31 -21.15
C SER A 203 -12.04 3.90 -20.68
N HIS A 204 -13.14 3.34 -21.19
CA HIS A 204 -13.54 1.95 -20.94
C HIS A 204 -12.46 1.00 -21.43
N ARG A 205 -12.02 1.16 -22.69
CA ARG A 205 -10.96 0.34 -23.29
C ARG A 205 -9.67 0.40 -22.49
N ARG A 206 -9.25 1.58 -22.02
CA ARG A 206 -8.03 1.74 -21.21
C ARG A 206 -8.17 1.12 -19.83
N MET A 207 -9.31 1.30 -19.16
CA MET A 207 -9.54 0.70 -17.84
C MET A 207 -9.58 -0.83 -17.92
N GLN A 208 -10.23 -1.38 -18.94
CA GLN A 208 -10.23 -2.82 -19.21
C GLN A 208 -8.81 -3.36 -19.48
N ALA A 209 -8.05 -2.67 -20.33
CA ALA A 209 -6.65 -3.03 -20.60
C ALA A 209 -5.78 -2.93 -19.33
N GLY A 210 -6.03 -1.93 -18.47
CA GLY A 210 -5.35 -1.79 -17.18
C GLY A 210 -5.59 -2.98 -16.26
N LEU A 211 -6.84 -3.45 -16.18
CA LEU A 211 -7.17 -4.66 -15.43
C LEU A 211 -6.47 -5.89 -16.01
N GLU A 212 -6.45 -6.05 -17.33
CA GLU A 212 -5.77 -7.16 -18.00
C GLU A 212 -4.25 -7.16 -17.76
N THR A 213 -3.63 -5.99 -17.68
CA THR A 213 -2.21 -5.84 -17.32
C THR A 213 -1.93 -6.27 -15.88
N VAL A 214 -2.82 -5.90 -14.95
CA VAL A 214 -2.66 -6.17 -13.51
C VAL A 214 -3.01 -7.61 -13.14
N TRP A 215 -4.00 -8.21 -13.79
CA TRP A 215 -4.61 -9.47 -13.39
C TRP A 215 -3.65 -10.65 -13.21
N PRO A 216 -2.61 -10.83 -14.06
CA PRO A 216 -1.65 -11.91 -13.89
C PRO A 216 -0.94 -11.91 -12.53
N HIS A 217 -0.91 -10.79 -11.80
CA HIS A 217 -0.28 -10.67 -10.48
C HIS A 217 -1.24 -10.98 -9.31
N VAL A 218 -2.53 -11.12 -9.56
CA VAL A 218 -3.57 -11.28 -8.52
C VAL A 218 -3.39 -12.58 -7.73
N GLU A 219 -3.08 -13.70 -8.40
CA GLU A 219 -2.97 -15.00 -7.74
C GLU A 219 -1.84 -15.04 -6.69
N GLU A 220 -0.76 -14.27 -6.88
CA GLU A 220 0.34 -14.19 -5.91
C GLU A 220 -0.12 -13.68 -4.54
N LEU A 221 -1.08 -12.76 -4.52
CA LEU A 221 -1.57 -12.08 -3.30
C LEU A 221 -2.17 -13.06 -2.28
N PHE A 222 -2.61 -14.23 -2.73
CA PHE A 222 -3.28 -15.23 -1.92
C PHE A 222 -2.42 -16.46 -1.63
N ARG A 223 -1.14 -16.43 -2.03
CA ARG A 223 -0.21 -17.55 -1.78
C ARG A 223 0.40 -17.39 -0.39
N THR A 224 0.00 -18.26 0.52
CA THR A 224 0.60 -18.35 1.85
C THR A 224 2.06 -18.80 1.75
N SER A 225 2.97 -18.00 2.30
CA SER A 225 4.38 -18.35 2.48
C SER A 225 4.60 -19.26 3.69
N ASP A 226 5.79 -19.86 3.80
CA ASP A 226 6.15 -20.67 4.98
C ASP A 226 6.27 -19.82 6.25
N VAL A 227 6.72 -18.57 6.13
CA VAL A 227 6.82 -17.61 7.25
C VAL A 227 5.42 -17.26 7.75
N GLU A 228 4.50 -16.91 6.86
CA GLU A 228 3.10 -16.62 7.22
C GLU A 228 2.45 -17.83 7.90
N ARG A 229 2.63 -19.06 7.39
CA ARG A 229 2.09 -20.27 8.03
C ARG A 229 2.53 -20.40 9.49
N ARG A 230 3.83 -20.25 9.78
CA ARG A 230 4.35 -20.37 11.15
C ARG A 230 3.85 -19.26 12.07
N LEU A 231 3.73 -18.03 11.56
CA LEU A 231 3.27 -16.89 12.34
C LEU A 231 1.75 -16.85 12.54
N VAL A 232 0.97 -17.46 11.64
CA VAL A 232 -0.48 -17.67 11.84
C VAL A 232 -0.72 -18.54 13.06
N ASP A 233 0.02 -19.64 13.21
CA ASP A 233 -0.08 -20.53 14.39
C ASP A 233 0.30 -19.80 15.69
N ALA A 234 1.21 -18.82 15.61
CA ALA A 234 1.60 -17.97 16.72
C ALA A 234 0.62 -16.81 17.00
N GLY A 235 -0.38 -16.58 16.15
CA GLY A 235 -1.33 -15.47 16.24
C GLY A 235 -0.75 -14.10 15.89
N VAL A 236 0.34 -14.07 15.11
CA VAL A 236 1.06 -12.84 14.73
C VAL A 236 0.75 -12.41 13.29
N ALA A 237 0.61 -13.38 12.37
CA ALA A 237 0.25 -13.14 10.98
C ALA A 237 -1.20 -13.55 10.70
N THR A 238 -1.69 -13.18 9.52
CA THR A 238 -2.93 -13.72 8.93
C THR A 238 -2.57 -14.53 7.69
N ASP A 239 -3.35 -15.58 7.40
CA ASP A 239 -3.22 -16.30 6.14
C ASP A 239 -3.80 -15.45 5.00
N PRO A 240 -2.99 -15.01 4.01
CA PRO A 240 -3.50 -14.25 2.87
C PRO A 240 -4.54 -15.01 2.05
N ALA A 241 -4.49 -16.35 2.00
CA ALA A 241 -5.47 -17.15 1.27
C ALA A 241 -6.90 -16.95 1.80
N ALA A 242 -7.05 -16.70 3.11
CA ALA A 242 -8.34 -16.46 3.77
C ALA A 242 -8.99 -15.10 3.41
N THR A 243 -8.30 -14.26 2.63
CA THR A 243 -8.84 -12.99 2.13
C THR A 243 -9.48 -13.11 0.74
N ARG A 244 -9.29 -14.24 0.03
CA ARG A 244 -9.66 -14.38 -1.38
C ARG A 244 -11.13 -14.09 -1.65
N GLU A 245 -12.01 -14.70 -0.86
CA GLU A 245 -13.46 -14.60 -1.07
C GLU A 245 -13.96 -13.15 -0.94
N GLU A 246 -13.51 -12.41 0.08
CA GLU A 246 -13.95 -11.02 0.27
C GLU A 246 -13.35 -10.07 -0.77
N VAL A 247 -12.09 -10.29 -1.16
CA VAL A 247 -11.43 -9.48 -2.19
C VAL A 247 -12.12 -9.69 -3.53
N ASP A 248 -12.38 -10.94 -3.90
CA ASP A 248 -13.11 -11.27 -5.12
C ASP A 248 -14.52 -10.65 -5.12
N ALA A 249 -15.25 -10.73 -4.01
CA ALA A 249 -16.58 -10.14 -3.90
C ALA A 249 -16.57 -8.61 -4.11
N VAL A 250 -15.61 -7.91 -3.51
CA VAL A 250 -15.47 -6.45 -3.67
C VAL A 250 -15.08 -6.10 -5.10
N LEU A 251 -14.11 -6.79 -5.68
CA LEU A 251 -13.68 -6.55 -7.06
C LEU A 251 -14.83 -6.83 -8.04
N ASP A 252 -15.52 -7.96 -7.91
CA ASP A 252 -16.65 -8.30 -8.79
C ASP A 252 -17.77 -7.25 -8.71
N GLN A 253 -18.04 -6.71 -7.51
CA GLN A 253 -19.01 -5.61 -7.33
C GLN A 253 -18.58 -4.33 -8.07
N VAL A 254 -17.32 -3.91 -7.92
CA VAL A 254 -16.81 -2.70 -8.58
C VAL A 254 -16.78 -2.88 -10.09
N LEU A 255 -16.29 -4.03 -10.58
CA LEU A 255 -16.20 -4.32 -12.01
C LEU A 255 -17.58 -4.36 -12.67
N ALA A 256 -18.56 -5.02 -12.06
CA ALA A 256 -19.92 -5.06 -12.57
C ALA A 256 -20.55 -3.67 -12.65
N ALA A 257 -20.36 -2.85 -11.61
CA ALA A 257 -20.87 -1.48 -11.59
C ALA A 257 -20.16 -0.56 -12.59
N ALA A 258 -18.89 -0.84 -12.90
CA ALA A 258 -18.09 -0.10 -13.88
C ALA A 258 -18.30 -0.59 -15.32
N THR A 259 -19.19 -1.57 -15.54
CA THR A 259 -19.39 -2.26 -16.83
C THR A 259 -18.17 -3.01 -17.38
N LEU A 260 -17.17 -3.26 -16.53
CA LEU A 260 -15.91 -3.94 -16.90
C LEU A 260 -16.05 -5.47 -16.78
N THR A 261 -15.23 -6.19 -17.52
CA THR A 261 -15.19 -7.66 -17.48
C THR A 261 -14.02 -8.13 -16.64
N ARG A 262 -14.28 -9.03 -15.68
CA ARG A 262 -13.24 -9.71 -14.91
C ARG A 262 -12.29 -10.47 -15.84
N PRO A 263 -10.97 -10.17 -15.86
CA PRO A 263 -10.05 -10.90 -16.72
C PRO A 263 -9.96 -12.38 -16.33
N THR A 264 -9.81 -13.25 -17.33
CA THR A 264 -9.61 -14.71 -17.15
C THR A 264 -8.18 -15.13 -17.50
N LEU A 265 -7.24 -14.18 -17.47
CA LEU A 265 -5.84 -14.42 -17.81
C LEU A 265 -5.18 -15.33 -16.77
N PRO A 266 -4.30 -16.25 -17.19
CA PRO A 266 -3.58 -17.09 -16.25
C PRO A 266 -2.67 -16.23 -15.37
N GLY A 267 -2.60 -16.59 -14.09
CA GLY A 267 -1.64 -15.98 -13.17
C GLY A 267 -0.20 -16.16 -13.65
N ARG A 268 0.66 -15.21 -13.30
CA ARG A 268 2.09 -15.27 -13.60
C ARG A 268 2.70 -16.51 -12.94
N GLY A 269 3.46 -17.27 -13.72
CA GLY A 269 4.18 -18.44 -13.21
C GLY A 269 5.25 -18.05 -12.20
N THR A 270 5.56 -18.96 -11.27
CA THR A 270 6.67 -18.81 -10.32
C THR A 270 7.99 -19.24 -10.94
N LEU A 271 9.10 -18.64 -10.51
CA LEU A 271 10.45 -19.06 -10.89
C LEU A 271 10.92 -20.15 -9.91
N GLY A 272 10.84 -21.42 -10.31
CA GLY A 272 11.23 -22.54 -9.45
C GLY A 272 10.41 -22.64 -8.15
N GLY A 273 9.13 -22.27 -8.20
CA GLY A 273 8.23 -22.22 -7.03
C GLY A 273 8.31 -20.93 -6.21
N ARG A 274 9.22 -20.01 -6.54
CA ARG A 274 9.41 -18.72 -5.87
C ARG A 274 8.69 -17.57 -6.58
N ALA A 275 8.23 -16.61 -5.80
CA ALA A 275 7.69 -15.32 -6.25
C ALA A 275 8.27 -14.19 -5.39
N GLY A 276 7.63 -13.02 -5.34
CA GLY A 276 8.15 -11.82 -4.69
C GLY A 276 8.41 -12.00 -3.18
N ARG A 277 7.53 -12.74 -2.48
CA ARG A 277 7.74 -13.15 -1.08
C ARG A 277 9.02 -13.97 -0.84
N GLN A 278 9.64 -14.54 -1.88
CA GLN A 278 10.90 -15.27 -1.80
C GLN A 278 12.03 -14.54 -2.56
N GLY A 279 11.90 -13.25 -2.83
CA GLY A 279 12.91 -12.46 -3.55
C GLY A 279 13.02 -12.80 -5.04
N ALA A 280 12.00 -13.40 -5.64
CA ALA A 280 11.94 -13.67 -7.08
C ALA A 280 10.97 -12.69 -7.75
N HIS A 281 11.53 -11.56 -8.20
CA HIS A 281 10.79 -10.41 -8.71
C HIS A 281 10.80 -10.32 -10.24
N THR A 282 10.04 -9.37 -10.77
CA THR A 282 10.12 -9.00 -12.18
C THR A 282 11.24 -7.97 -12.40
N GLU A 283 11.58 -7.72 -13.66
CA GLU A 283 12.54 -6.67 -14.03
C GLU A 283 12.08 -5.26 -13.56
N ALA A 284 10.79 -5.09 -13.29
CA ALA A 284 10.23 -3.83 -12.83
C ALA A 284 10.79 -3.40 -11.47
N LEU A 285 11.14 -4.33 -10.57
CA LEU A 285 11.73 -3.99 -9.28
C LEU A 285 13.09 -3.33 -9.43
N GLY A 286 13.95 -3.83 -10.32
CA GLY A 286 15.26 -3.23 -10.59
C GLY A 286 15.15 -1.75 -10.97
N HIS A 287 14.18 -1.40 -11.83
CA HIS A 287 13.91 0.00 -12.19
C HIS A 287 13.44 0.87 -11.02
N VAL A 288 12.66 0.33 -10.10
CA VAL A 288 12.26 1.03 -8.86
C VAL A 288 13.48 1.28 -7.98
N LEU A 289 14.27 0.24 -7.73
CA LEU A 289 15.41 0.32 -6.81
C LEU A 289 16.51 1.24 -7.36
N ASP A 290 16.73 1.25 -8.67
CA ASP A 290 17.67 2.18 -9.31
C ASP A 290 17.37 3.63 -8.97
N ARG A 291 16.09 4.03 -8.96
CA ARG A 291 15.68 5.40 -8.60
C ARG A 291 15.67 5.61 -7.09
N LEU A 292 15.01 4.71 -6.37
CA LEU A 292 14.83 4.79 -4.91
C LEU A 292 16.18 4.87 -4.18
N GLN A 293 17.17 4.10 -4.61
CA GLN A 293 18.42 3.90 -3.88
C GLN A 293 19.60 4.70 -4.45
N SER A 294 19.44 5.35 -5.61
CA SER A 294 20.54 6.03 -6.32
C SER A 294 21.34 6.98 -5.43
N LEU A 295 20.67 7.90 -4.73
CA LEU A 295 21.36 8.93 -3.94
C LEU A 295 22.09 8.32 -2.74
N ALA A 296 21.44 7.41 -2.01
CA ALA A 296 22.02 6.74 -0.85
C ALA A 296 23.24 5.89 -1.24
N ARG A 297 23.16 5.19 -2.38
CA ARG A 297 24.28 4.37 -2.90
C ARG A 297 25.42 5.21 -3.45
N ALA A 298 25.14 6.39 -4.00
CA ALA A 298 26.16 7.32 -4.46
C ALA A 298 26.94 7.97 -3.30
N HIS A 299 26.32 8.10 -2.11
CA HIS A 299 26.92 8.73 -0.93
C HIS A 299 26.78 7.86 0.33
N PRO A 300 27.49 6.71 0.43
CA PRO A 300 27.38 5.83 1.59
C PRO A 300 27.80 6.53 2.90
N GLY A 301 26.96 6.43 3.94
CA GLY A 301 27.22 7.00 5.27
C GLY A 301 26.86 8.49 5.41
N ALA A 302 26.24 9.11 4.40
CA ALA A 302 25.65 10.44 4.52
C ALA A 302 24.42 10.43 5.46
N SER A 303 24.10 11.59 6.04
CA SER A 303 22.92 11.82 6.90
C SER A 303 22.10 12.96 6.29
N TRP A 304 20.77 12.86 6.39
CA TRP A 304 19.78 13.74 5.77
C TRP A 304 18.75 14.22 6.79
#